data_AF-A0A7V3F9U9-F1
#
_entry.id   AF-A0A7V3F9U9-F1
#
_cell.length_a   1.000
_cell.length_b   1.000
_cell.length_c   1.000
_cell.angle_alpha   90.00
_cell.angle_beta   90.00
_cell.angle_gamma   90.00
#
_symmetry.space_group_name_H-M   'P 1'
#
loop_
_entity.id
_entity.type
_entity.pdbx_description
1 polymer ?
#
loop_
_entity_poly.entity_id
_entity_poly.type
_entity_poly.pdbx_seq_one_letter_code
_entity_poly.pdbx_strand_id
1 'polypeptide(L)'
;MGQRAKLLLSFSPNPVYRNHQSDTKWYFDVVVQEINGMGVTLQHLQAQWLTEQGQVHDQLEEAINIVIQPREQALFPELWVSSALPCFRYRLVLTGRDEAGHPVQVEGELACW
;
A
#
# COMPACT_ATOMS: atom_id res chain seq x y z
N MET A 1 -28.56 -7.43 -4.23
CA MET A 1 -27.34 -6.81 -3.73
C MET A 1 -26.23 -7.18 -4.69
N GLY A 2 -25.68 -6.21 -5.44
CA GLY A 2 -24.62 -6.48 -6.41
C GLY A 2 -23.32 -6.86 -5.71
N GLN A 3 -22.58 -7.81 -6.28
CA GLN A 3 -21.23 -8.14 -5.87
C GLN A 3 -20.33 -6.90 -6.03
N ARG A 4 -19.38 -6.71 -5.12
CA ARG A 4 -18.41 -5.60 -5.16
C ARG A 4 -17.00 -6.18 -5.23
N ALA A 5 -16.09 -5.44 -5.86
CA ALA A 5 -14.69 -5.82 -5.84
C ALA A 5 -14.16 -5.86 -4.40
N LYS A 6 -13.20 -6.74 -4.15
CA LYS A 6 -12.49 -6.83 -2.88
C LYS A 6 -11.01 -7.02 -3.17
N LEU A 7 -10.21 -6.20 -2.51
CA LEU A 7 -8.77 -6.21 -2.65
C LEU A 7 -8.12 -6.74 -1.36
N LEU A 8 -6.96 -7.37 -1.52
CA LEU A 8 -6.01 -7.65 -0.46
C LEU A 8 -4.73 -6.88 -0.74
N LEU A 9 -4.14 -6.29 0.29
CA LEU A 9 -2.84 -5.62 0.21
C LEU A 9 -1.86 -6.35 1.12
N SER A 10 -0.65 -6.59 0.61
CA SER A 10 0.44 -7.18 1.39
C SER A 10 1.78 -6.50 1.07
N PHE A 11 2.67 -6.55 2.05
CA PHE A 11 4.05 -6.08 1.94
C PHE A 11 4.99 -7.28 1.94
N SER A 12 5.92 -7.34 0.99
CA SER A 12 6.85 -8.47 0.87
C SER A 12 8.25 -8.02 0.46
N PRO A 13 9.32 -8.52 1.09
CA PRO A 13 9.28 -9.17 2.40
C PRO A 13 8.87 -8.14 3.47
N ASN A 14 8.12 -8.56 4.48
CA ASN A 14 7.73 -7.73 5.63
C ASN A 14 8.98 -7.25 6.39
N PRO A 15 9.20 -5.92 6.47
CA PRO A 15 10.30 -5.28 5.75
C PRO A 15 11.65 -5.96 6.01
N VAL A 16 12.42 -6.24 4.96
CA VAL A 16 13.83 -6.62 5.13
C VAL A 16 14.66 -5.33 5.09
N TYR A 17 15.30 -5.02 6.21
CA TYR A 17 16.40 -4.05 6.25
C TYR A 17 17.52 -4.55 5.31
N ARG A 18 17.61 -4.00 4.10
CA ARG A 18 18.74 -4.26 3.20
C ARG A 18 19.78 -3.16 3.37
N ASN A 19 20.59 -3.41 4.40
CA ASN A 19 21.89 -2.85 4.73
C ASN A 19 22.62 -2.14 3.56
N HIS A 20 22.40 -0.84 3.42
CA HIS A 20 23.46 0.07 2.99
C HIS A 20 23.74 0.95 4.21
N GLN A 21 24.95 0.90 4.75
CA GLN A 21 25.31 1.51 6.05
C GLN A 21 25.12 3.04 6.12
N SER A 22 24.74 3.67 4.99
CA SER A 22 24.49 5.10 4.84
C SER A 22 23.01 5.50 4.80
N ASP A 23 22.09 4.55 4.60
CA ASP A 23 20.72 4.87 4.19
C ASP A 23 19.71 4.30 5.19
N THR A 24 19.06 5.18 5.96
CA THR A 24 17.91 4.88 6.84
C THR A 24 16.65 4.62 5.99
N LYS A 25 16.71 3.61 5.13
CA LYS A 25 15.68 3.25 4.15
C LYS A 25 15.21 1.81 4.36
N TRP A 26 13.89 1.61 4.29
CA TRP A 26 13.23 0.32 4.33
C TRP A 26 12.73 -0.02 2.92
N TYR A 27 12.98 -1.25 2.47
CA TYR A 27 12.65 -1.72 1.13
C TYR A 27 11.63 -2.86 1.21
N PHE A 28 10.56 -2.75 0.42
CA PHE A 28 9.54 -3.78 0.28
C PHE A 28 8.77 -3.61 -1.03
N ASP A 29 8.25 -4.72 -1.54
CA ASP A 29 7.25 -4.73 -2.58
C ASP A 29 5.86 -4.58 -1.95
N VAL A 30 4.97 -3.89 -2.65
CA VAL A 30 3.54 -3.89 -2.34
C VAL A 30 2.83 -4.75 -3.37
N VAL A 31 2.06 -5.73 -2.90
CA VAL A 31 1.21 -6.57 -3.74
C VAL A 31 -0.24 -6.22 -3.44
N VAL A 32 -1.01 -5.93 -4.49
CA VAL A 32 -2.45 -5.72 -4.39
C VAL A 32 -3.14 -6.76 -5.23
N GLN A 33 -3.97 -7.59 -4.60
CA GLN A 33 -4.67 -8.70 -5.26
C GLN A 33 -6.17 -8.47 -5.27
N GLU A 34 -6.81 -8.70 -6.42
CA GLU A 34 -8.26 -8.76 -6.54
C GLU A 34 -8.77 -10.18 -6.26
N ILE A 35 -9.76 -10.32 -5.36
CA ILE A 35 -10.19 -11.64 -4.86
C ILE A 35 -11.68 -11.96 -5.08
N ASN A 36 -12.45 -11.06 -5.69
CA ASN A 36 -13.88 -11.25 -5.96
C ASN A 36 -14.22 -11.40 -7.45
N GLY A 37 -13.24 -11.35 -8.35
CA GLY A 37 -13.42 -11.50 -9.79
C GLY A 37 -13.98 -10.26 -10.49
N MET A 38 -13.70 -9.06 -9.97
CA MET A 38 -14.13 -7.79 -10.56
C MET A 38 -12.95 -6.85 -10.77
N GLY A 39 -12.77 -6.32 -11.97
CA GLY A 39 -11.67 -5.39 -12.24
C GLY A 39 -11.76 -4.12 -11.39
N VAL A 40 -10.60 -3.56 -11.05
CA VAL A 40 -10.48 -2.35 -10.22
C VAL A 40 -9.49 -1.39 -10.85
N THR A 41 -9.83 -0.10 -10.84
CA THR A 41 -8.90 0.99 -11.12
C THR A 41 -8.62 1.74 -9.82
N LEU A 42 -7.38 1.65 -9.33
CA LEU A 42 -6.88 2.46 -8.22
C LEU A 42 -6.44 3.83 -8.74
N GLN A 43 -6.88 4.87 -8.05
CA GLN A 43 -6.78 6.26 -8.50
C GLN A 43 -6.00 7.15 -7.53
N HIS A 44 -5.93 6.76 -6.26
CA HIS A 44 -5.26 7.54 -5.24
C HIS A 44 -4.51 6.65 -4.26
N LEU A 45 -3.33 7.11 -3.87
CA LEU A 45 -2.44 6.50 -2.91
C LEU A 45 -2.21 7.48 -1.77
N GLN A 46 -2.42 7.03 -0.54
CA GLN A 46 -2.04 7.76 0.66
C GLN A 46 -1.10 6.89 1.49
N ALA A 47 0.11 7.38 1.73
CA ALA A 47 1.09 6.79 2.61
C ALA A 47 1.23 7.62 3.88
N GLN A 48 1.32 6.97 5.04
CA GLN A 48 1.50 7.64 6.33
C GLN A 48 2.63 6.97 7.13
N TRP A 49 3.50 7.80 7.68
CA TRP A 49 4.49 7.40 8.68
C TRP A 49 3.89 7.70 10.05
N LEU A 50 3.65 6.66 10.82
CA LEU A 50 3.01 6.72 12.12
C LEU A 50 4.06 6.47 13.21
N THR A 51 3.97 7.20 14.32
CA THR A 51 4.71 6.85 15.52
C THR A 51 4.27 5.49 16.06
N GLU A 52 5.02 4.93 17.01
CA GLU A 52 4.62 3.68 17.68
C GLU A 52 3.22 3.81 18.32
N GLN A 53 2.90 4.99 18.85
CA GLN A 53 1.61 5.31 19.46
C GLN A 53 0.49 5.54 18.42
N GLY A 54 0.82 5.54 17.12
CA GLY A 54 -0.15 5.65 16.02
C GLY A 54 -0.49 7.09 15.62
N GLN A 55 0.32 8.06 16.04
CA GLN A 55 0.18 9.44 15.59
C GLN A 55 0.82 9.61 14.22
N VAL A 56 0.18 10.35 13.31
CA VAL A 56 0.77 10.69 12.02
C VAL A 56 1.97 11.62 12.24
N HIS A 57 3.15 11.17 11.85
CA HIS A 57 4.38 11.95 11.83
C HIS A 57 4.59 12.63 10.47
N ASP A 58 4.36 11.88 9.38
CA ASP A 58 4.47 12.37 8.02
C ASP A 58 3.45 11.66 7.12
N GLN A 59 3.13 12.27 5.97
CA GLN A 59 2.22 11.70 5.00
C GLN A 59 2.53 12.12 3.56
N LEU A 60 2.23 11.23 2.63
CA LEU A 60 2.34 11.44 1.19
C LEU A 60 1.02 11.07 0.54
N GLU A 61 0.54 11.90 -0.38
CA GLU A 61 -0.66 11.67 -1.18
C GLU A 61 -0.33 11.83 -2.66
N GLU A 62 -0.66 10.82 -3.46
CA GLU A 62 -0.39 10.79 -4.89
C GLU A 62 -1.60 10.33 -5.70
N ALA A 63 -1.79 10.95 -6.86
CA ALA A 63 -2.69 10.42 -7.88
C ALA A 63 -1.97 9.30 -8.63
N ILE A 64 -2.61 8.14 -8.71
CA ILE A 64 -2.11 6.97 -9.42
C ILE A 64 -3.15 6.52 -10.45
N ASN A 65 -2.77 5.64 -11.37
CA ASN A 65 -3.72 5.01 -12.29
C ASN A 65 -3.31 3.56 -12.51
N ILE A 66 -3.78 2.67 -11.64
CA ILE A 66 -3.39 1.26 -11.64
C ILE A 66 -4.63 0.42 -11.87
N VAL A 67 -4.60 -0.35 -12.96
CA VAL A 67 -5.68 -1.25 -13.34
C VAL A 67 -5.32 -2.66 -12.91
N ILE A 68 -6.20 -3.29 -12.15
CA ILE A 68 -6.10 -4.68 -11.70
C ILE A 68 -7.24 -5.44 -12.37
N GLN A 69 -6.91 -6.43 -13.20
CA GLN A 69 -7.91 -7.26 -13.85
C GLN A 69 -8.56 -8.23 -12.85
N PRO A 70 -9.75 -8.78 -13.16
CA PRO A 70 -10.39 -9.81 -12.34
C PRO A 70 -9.43 -10.95 -11.96
N ARG A 71 -9.32 -11.25 -10.66
CA ARG A 71 -8.47 -12.30 -10.10
C ARG A 71 -6.96 -12.15 -10.38
N GLU A 72 -6.51 -10.97 -10.80
CA GLU A 72 -5.09 -10.66 -10.95
C GLU A 72 -4.53 -9.93 -9.73
N GLN A 73 -3.21 -9.77 -9.75
CA GLN A 73 -2.47 -8.96 -8.78
C GLN A 73 -1.66 -7.89 -9.50
N ALA A 74 -1.62 -6.69 -8.92
CA ALA A 74 -0.67 -5.64 -9.27
C ALA A 74 0.51 -5.65 -8.29
N LEU A 75 1.71 -5.52 -8.84
CA LEU A 75 2.95 -5.37 -8.10
C LEU A 75 3.42 -3.93 -8.23
N PHE A 76 3.69 -3.30 -7.10
CA PHE A 76 4.42 -2.03 -7.02
C PHE A 76 5.87 -2.40 -6.72
N PRO A 77 6.75 -2.42 -7.72
CA PRO A 77 8.11 -2.89 -7.55
C PRO A 77 8.89 -1.95 -6.61
N GLU A 78 9.57 -2.55 -5.63
CA GLU A 78 10.55 -1.95 -4.72
C GLU A 78 10.23 -0.51 -4.30
N LEU A 79 9.23 -0.36 -3.42
CA LEU A 79 9.06 0.89 -2.68
C LEU A 79 10.16 0.98 -1.63
N TRP A 80 10.82 2.12 -1.61
CA TRP A 80 11.71 2.50 -0.53
C TRP A 80 11.05 3.62 0.27
N VAL A 81 11.02 3.46 1.58
CA VAL A 81 10.54 4.50 2.49
C VAL A 81 11.67 4.88 3.42
N SER A 82 11.73 6.15 3.80
CA SER A 82 12.65 6.67 4.80
C SER A 82 11.87 7.46 5.82
N SER A 83 12.39 7.53 7.04
CA SER A 83 11.78 8.27 8.14
C SER A 83 12.87 8.89 8.99
N ALA A 84 12.60 10.05 9.57
CA ALA A 84 13.44 10.60 10.63
C ALA A 84 13.26 9.83 11.97
N LEU A 85 12.20 9.03 12.07
CA LEU A 85 11.96 8.17 13.22
C LEU A 85 12.80 6.89 13.10
N PRO A 86 13.50 6.46 14.18
CA PRO A 86 14.24 5.20 14.18
C PRO A 86 13.29 3.99 14.10
N CYS A 87 12.12 4.12 14.70
CA CYS A 87 11.06 3.11 14.76
C CYS A 87 9.73 3.78 14.37
N PHE A 88 8.99 3.20 13.44
CA PHE A 88 7.71 3.74 12.98
C PHE A 88 6.83 2.67 12.34
N ARG A 89 5.57 3.00 12.08
CA ARG A 89 4.65 2.17 11.28
C ARG A 89 4.33 2.87 9.98
N TYR A 90 4.46 2.18 8.87
CA TYR A 90 4.11 2.68 7.55
C TYR A 90 2.72 2.17 7.17
N ARG A 91 1.76 3.07 6.98
CA ARG A 91 0.41 2.74 6.51
C ARG A 91 0.24 3.16 5.07
N LEU A 92 -0.28 2.27 4.24
CA LEU A 92 -0.63 2.54 2.85
C LEU A 92 -2.13 2.33 2.66
N VAL A 93 -2.81 3.35 2.15
CA VAL A 93 -4.22 3.30 1.77
C VAL A 93 -4.31 3.55 0.27
N LEU A 94 -4.97 2.65 -0.44
CA LEU A 94 -5.23 2.77 -1.87
C LEU A 94 -6.74 2.89 -2.07
N THR A 95 -7.17 3.87 -2.84
CA THR A 95 -8.58 4.08 -3.16
C THR A 95 -8.80 4.17 -4.67
N GLY A 96 -9.99 3.76 -5.10
CA GLY A 96 -10.33 3.67 -6.51
C GLY A 96 -11.77 3.26 -6.74
N ARG A 97 -12.04 2.68 -7.90
CA ARG A 97 -13.38 2.20 -8.28
C ARG A 97 -13.33 0.84 -8.98
N ASP A 98 -14.35 0.03 -8.76
CA ASP A 98 -14.58 -1.19 -9.54
C ASP A 98 -15.17 -0.88 -10.93
N GLU A 99 -15.27 -1.89 -11.80
CA GLU A 99 -15.86 -1.77 -13.14
C GLU A 99 -17.32 -1.28 -13.14
N ALA A 100 -18.06 -1.45 -12.04
CA ALA A 100 -19.41 -0.95 -11.87
C ALA A 100 -19.45 0.50 -11.32
N GLY A 101 -18.29 1.11 -11.11
CA GLY A 101 -18.13 2.48 -10.62
C GLY A 101 -18.26 2.63 -9.10
N HIS A 102 -18.37 1.53 -8.34
CA HIS A 102 -18.44 1.59 -6.89
C HIS A 102 -17.07 1.92 -6.29
N PRO A 103 -17.01 2.71 -5.21
CA PRO A 103 -15.76 2.99 -4.53
C PRO A 103 -15.16 1.72 -3.92
N VAL A 104 -13.84 1.58 -4.05
CA VAL A 104 -13.03 0.51 -3.46
C VAL A 104 -11.92 1.15 -2.65
N GLN A 105 -11.63 0.59 -1.49
CA GLN A 105 -10.50 0.96 -0.64
C GLN A 105 -9.82 -0.31 -0.13
N VAL A 106 -8.50 -0.27 -0.05
CA VAL A 106 -7.70 -1.27 0.64
C VAL A 106 -6.61 -0.57 1.45
N GLU A 107 -6.30 -1.12 2.61
CA GLU A 107 -5.19 -0.63 3.42
C GLU A 107 -4.28 -1.79 3.84
N GLY A 108 -3.03 -1.43 4.12
CA GLY A 108 -2.13 -2.27 4.87
C GLY A 108 -1.22 -1.41 5.74
N GLU A 109 -0.73 -2.01 6.82
CA GLU A 109 0.23 -1.40 7.72
C GLU A 109 1.45 -2.31 7.87
N LEU A 110 2.62 -1.69 7.87
CA LEU A 110 3.93 -2.32 7.98
C LEU A 110 4.67 -1.73 9.17
N ALA A 111 5.32 -2.59 9.94
CA ALA A 111 6.05 -2.18 11.12
C ALA A 111 7.56 -2.11 10.82
N CYS A 112 8.15 -0.94 11.02
CA CYS A 112 9.54 -0.64 10.68
C CYS A 112 10.33 -0.41 11.97
N TRP A 113 11.08 -1.44 12.40
CA TRP A 113 11.88 -1.49 13.62
C TRP A 113 13.34 -1.87 13.32
#